data_AF-A0A059F2D0-F1
#
_entry.id   AF-A0A059F2D0-F1
#
_cell.length_a   1.000
_cell.length_b   1.000
_cell.length_c   1.000
_cell.angle_alpha   90.00
_cell.angle_beta   90.00
_cell.angle_gamma   90.00
#
_symmetry.space_group_name_H-M   'P 1'
#
loop_
_entity.id
_entity.type
_entity.pdbx_description
1 polymer ?
#
loop_
_entity_poly.entity_id
_entity_poly.type
_entity_poly.pdbx_seq_one_letter_code
_entity_poly.pdbx_strand_id
1 'polypeptide(L)'
;PGSIIQIDETMMNFKCKSHRGRSTLNKTDALVIIEYQNKIKRAFAKIIPNKESRTIIPIVVSQVASSSIIWTDEHKSYKCLKNLGFEHDRVCHKYEFVNKLNGINTQAVESFNNCIKIKKKAKRSEAVR
;
A
#
# COMPACT_ATOMS: atom_id res chain seq x y z
N PRO A 1 2.42 4.82 -23.00
CA PRO A 1 2.10 5.74 -21.88
C PRO A 1 2.12 4.96 -20.55
N GLY A 2 2.90 5.43 -19.57
CA GLY A 2 3.14 4.71 -18.32
C GLY A 2 1.88 4.51 -17.50
N SER A 3 1.60 3.28 -17.07
CA SER A 3 0.53 2.99 -16.11
C SER A 3 0.84 3.67 -14.77
N ILE A 4 -0.18 4.23 -14.12
CA ILE A 4 -0.08 4.76 -12.77
C ILE A 4 -0.14 3.60 -11.78
N ILE A 5 0.86 3.52 -10.91
CA ILE A 5 0.99 2.49 -9.89
C ILE A 5 0.92 3.14 -8.51
N GLN A 6 -0.09 2.82 -7.73
CA GLN A 6 -0.22 3.25 -6.34
C GLN A 6 0.31 2.16 -5.40
N ILE A 7 1.18 2.52 -4.47
CA ILE A 7 1.79 1.59 -3.52
C ILE A 7 1.59 2.11 -2.09
N ASP A 8 1.21 1.21 -1.18
CA ASP A 8 1.06 1.51 0.25
C ASP A 8 1.43 0.27 1.10
N GLU A 9 2.01 0.52 2.28
CA GLU A 9 2.27 -0.47 3.31
C GLU A 9 1.18 -0.45 4.39
N THR A 10 0.35 -1.48 4.42
CA THR A 10 -0.77 -1.54 5.35
C THR A 10 -0.56 -2.54 6.47
N MET A 11 -0.95 -2.15 7.69
CA MET A 11 -0.96 -3.03 8.85
C MET A 11 -2.23 -3.89 8.82
N MET A 12 -2.08 -5.20 8.81
CA MET A 12 -3.14 -6.21 8.69
C MET A 12 -3.57 -6.81 10.05
N ASN A 13 -3.32 -6.10 11.14
CA ASN A 13 -3.79 -6.49 12.47
C ASN A 13 -5.20 -5.95 12.74
N PHE A 14 -5.94 -6.69 13.57
CA PHE A 14 -7.28 -6.32 13.95
C PHE A 14 -7.26 -5.58 15.28
N LYS A 15 -8.07 -4.52 15.39
CA LYS A 15 -8.39 -3.92 16.68
C LYS A 15 -9.10 -4.98 17.53
N CYS A 16 -8.61 -5.23 18.74
CA CYS A 16 -9.28 -6.14 19.66
C CYS A 16 -10.69 -5.60 19.98
N LYS A 17 -11.70 -6.47 20.02
CA LYS A 17 -12.98 -6.13 20.66
C LYS A 17 -12.69 -5.97 22.17
N SER A 18 -13.32 -4.99 22.85
CA SER A 18 -13.06 -4.57 24.26
C SER A 18 -12.23 -3.28 24.45
N HIS A 19 -12.33 -2.28 23.56
CA HIS A 19 -11.59 -0.99 23.67
C HIS A 19 -10.06 -1.06 23.77
N ARG A 20 -9.49 -2.26 23.79
CA ARG A 20 -8.05 -2.48 23.66
C ARG A 20 -7.64 -2.06 22.26
N GLY A 21 -6.48 -1.41 22.16
CA GLY A 21 -5.86 -1.05 20.89
C GLY A 21 -5.56 -2.29 20.03
N ARG A 22 -4.73 -2.12 19.01
CA ARG A 22 -4.26 -3.26 18.23
C ARG A 22 -3.17 -4.00 19.03
N SER A 23 -3.26 -5.33 19.10
CA SER A 23 -2.19 -6.12 19.70
C SER A 23 -0.93 -6.08 18.83
N THR A 24 0.22 -5.84 19.46
CA THR A 24 1.55 -5.85 18.83
C THR A 24 2.04 -7.27 18.52
N LEU A 25 1.60 -8.26 19.31
CA LEU A 25 1.96 -9.67 19.18
C LEU A 25 1.51 -10.32 17.86
N ASN A 26 0.49 -9.75 17.21
CA ASN A 26 -0.05 -10.23 15.93
C ASN A 26 0.11 -9.18 14.80
N LYS A 27 1.18 -8.39 14.85
CA LYS A 27 1.44 -7.39 13.82
C LYS A 27 1.90 -8.08 12.54
N THR A 28 1.02 -8.10 11.55
CA THR A 28 1.35 -8.50 10.18
C THR A 28 1.30 -7.25 9.31
N ASP A 29 2.40 -6.90 8.66
CA ASP A 29 2.42 -5.84 7.65
C ASP A 29 2.28 -6.46 6.25
N ALA A 30 1.69 -5.70 5.32
CA ALA A 30 1.57 -6.09 3.94
C ALA A 30 1.93 -4.91 3.02
N LEU A 31 2.59 -5.23 1.91
CA LEU A 31 2.78 -4.32 0.79
C LEU A 31 1.64 -4.54 -0.21
N VAL A 32 1.01 -3.46 -0.64
CA VAL A 32 -0.05 -3.50 -1.64
C VAL A 32 0.33 -2.60 -2.81
N ILE A 33 0.22 -3.15 -4.02
CA ILE A 33 0.55 -2.50 -5.29
C ILE A 33 -0.70 -2.56 -6.17
N ILE A 34 -1.21 -1.40 -6.55
CA ILE A 34 -2.38 -1.25 -7.40
C ILE A 34 -1.96 -0.57 -8.71
N GLU A 35 -2.32 -1.19 -9.83
CA GLU A 35 -2.28 -0.54 -11.13
C GLU A 35 -3.63 0.12 -11.40
N TYR A 36 -3.61 1.44 -11.57
CA TYR A 36 -4.81 2.25 -11.71
C TYR A 36 -4.84 2.96 -13.07
N GLN A 37 -5.94 2.79 -13.79
CA GLN A 37 -6.25 3.56 -15.00
C GLN A 37 -7.75 3.73 -15.11
N ASN A 38 -8.29 4.83 -14.57
CA ASN A 38 -9.73 5.11 -14.35
C ASN A 38 -10.47 4.10 -13.46
N LYS A 39 -9.96 2.88 -13.36
CA LYS A 39 -10.37 1.78 -12.50
C LYS A 39 -9.13 0.95 -12.13
N ILE A 40 -9.26 0.12 -11.09
CA ILE A 40 -8.23 -0.86 -10.73
C ILE A 40 -8.12 -1.89 -11.85
N LYS A 41 -6.95 -1.97 -12.49
CA LYS A 41 -6.66 -2.97 -13.53
C LYS A 41 -6.03 -4.23 -12.94
N ARG A 42 -5.10 -4.04 -12.02
CA ARG A 42 -4.36 -5.12 -11.36
C ARG A 42 -4.13 -4.75 -9.91
N ALA A 43 -4.21 -5.76 -9.04
CA ALA A 43 -3.91 -5.63 -7.63
C ALA A 43 -2.96 -6.75 -7.20
N PHE A 44 -1.92 -6.38 -6.46
CA PHE A 44 -0.99 -7.31 -5.84
C PHE A 44 -0.86 -6.97 -4.37
N ALA A 45 -0.94 -7.97 -3.50
CA ALA A 45 -0.78 -7.81 -2.06
C ALA A 45 0.12 -8.92 -1.52
N LYS A 46 1.15 -8.55 -0.76
CA LYS A 46 2.12 -9.50 -0.20
C LYS A 46 2.37 -9.18 1.27
N ILE A 47 2.32 -10.21 2.12
CA ILE A 47 2.76 -10.08 3.51
C ILE A 47 4.26 -9.84 3.54
N ILE A 48 4.68 -8.84 4.30
CA ILE A 48 6.09 -8.46 4.45
C ILE A 48 6.51 -8.58 5.92
N PRO A 49 7.74 -9.00 6.20
CA PRO A 49 8.25 -9.12 7.57
C PRO A 49 8.47 -7.76 8.24
N ASN A 50 8.78 -6.73 7.45
CA ASN A 50 8.99 -5.36 7.91
C ASN A 50 8.78 -4.39 6.74
N LYS A 51 8.63 -3.09 7.06
CA LYS A 51 8.44 -2.03 6.06
C LYS A 51 9.75 -1.39 5.60
N GLU A 52 10.88 -2.07 5.72
CA GLU A 52 12.17 -1.47 5.37
C GLU A 52 12.40 -1.46 3.85
N SER A 53 13.19 -0.49 3.35
CA SER A 53 13.53 -0.38 1.94
C SER A 53 14.11 -1.68 1.38
N ARG A 54 15.00 -2.35 2.12
CA ARG A 54 15.62 -3.63 1.70
C ARG A 54 14.61 -4.73 1.42
N THR A 55 13.44 -4.67 2.06
CA THR A 55 12.35 -5.64 1.89
C THR A 55 11.41 -5.20 0.78
N ILE A 56 11.04 -3.92 0.75
CA ILE A 56 10.02 -3.38 -0.14
C ILE A 56 10.54 -3.21 -1.57
N ILE A 57 11.73 -2.64 -1.72
CA ILE A 57 12.26 -2.22 -3.02
C ILE A 57 12.42 -3.39 -3.99
N PRO A 58 12.99 -4.54 -3.61
CA PRO A 58 13.05 -5.69 -4.52
C PRO A 58 11.66 -6.17 -4.97
N ILE A 59 10.66 -6.08 -4.08
CA ILE A 59 9.28 -6.45 -4.43
C ILE A 59 8.73 -5.46 -5.46
N VAL A 60 8.88 -4.15 -5.23
CA VAL A 60 8.43 -3.11 -6.17
C VAL A 60 9.08 -3.29 -7.54
N VAL A 61 10.41 -3.44 -7.60
CA VAL A 61 11.15 -3.64 -8.85
C VAL A 61 10.69 -4.91 -9.59
N SER A 62 10.36 -5.98 -8.86
CA SER A 62 9.86 -7.22 -9.48
C SER A 62 8.42 -7.12 -10.01
N GLN A 63 7.61 -6.20 -9.48
CA GLN A 63 6.17 -6.14 -9.75
C GLN A 63 5.76 -4.96 -10.62
N VAL A 64 6.63 -3.98 -10.81
CA VAL A 64 6.34 -2.71 -11.49
C VAL A 64 7.24 -2.56 -12.70
N ALA A 65 6.64 -2.25 -13.86
CA ALA A 65 7.39 -1.97 -15.07
C ALA A 65 8.20 -0.67 -14.91
N SER A 66 9.41 -0.63 -15.46
CA SER A 66 10.28 0.56 -15.38
C SER A 66 9.69 1.80 -16.06
N SER A 67 8.76 1.62 -17.01
CA SER A 67 8.05 2.70 -17.69
C SER A 67 6.81 3.21 -16.92
N SER A 68 6.56 2.73 -15.71
CA SER A 68 5.41 3.14 -14.88
C SER A 68 5.73 4.34 -14.01
N ILE A 69 4.68 5.10 -13.68
CA ILE A 69 4.76 6.20 -12.70
C ILE A 69 4.29 5.65 -11.36
N ILE A 70 5.15 5.72 -10.35
CA ILE A 70 4.85 5.23 -9.00
C ILE A 70 4.37 6.40 -8.14
N TRP A 71 3.22 6.21 -7.50
CA TRP A 71 2.66 7.10 -6.49
C TRP A 71 2.67 6.40 -5.14
N THR A 72 3.32 7.03 -4.16
CA THR A 72 3.32 6.55 -2.77
C THR A 72 2.97 7.68 -1.82
N ASP A 73 2.73 7.34 -0.57
CA ASP A 73 2.85 8.24 0.56
C ASP A 73 4.32 8.56 0.86
N GLU A 74 4.58 9.45 1.83
CA GLU A 74 5.93 9.96 2.14
C GLU A 74 6.82 8.98 2.94
N HIS A 75 6.54 7.67 2.84
CA HIS A 75 7.30 6.69 3.58
C HIS A 75 8.76 6.60 3.10
N LYS A 76 9.70 6.67 4.06
CA LYS A 76 11.15 6.74 3.79
C LYS A 76 11.68 5.56 2.98
N SER A 77 10.98 4.43 3.00
CA SER A 77 11.44 3.22 2.33
C SER A 77 11.52 3.38 0.81
N TYR A 78 10.73 4.29 0.24
CA TYR A 78 10.67 4.57 -1.18
C TYR A 78 11.71 5.59 -1.67
N LYS A 79 12.57 6.10 -0.79
CA LYS A 79 13.50 7.19 -1.14
C LYS A 79 14.43 6.85 -2.32
N CYS A 80 14.78 5.58 -2.51
CA CYS A 80 15.68 5.13 -3.56
C CYS A 80 15.01 4.85 -4.92
N LEU A 81 13.68 4.93 -5.05
CA LEU A 81 12.98 4.62 -6.30
C LEU A 81 13.48 5.49 -7.48
N LYS A 82 13.70 6.79 -7.23
CA LYS A 82 14.25 7.70 -8.25
C LYS A 82 15.65 7.28 -8.72
N ASN A 83 16.50 6.80 -7.80
CA ASN A 83 17.85 6.35 -8.13
C ASN A 83 17.84 5.04 -8.95
N LEU A 84 16.75 4.29 -8.90
CA LEU A 84 16.56 3.05 -9.67
C LEU A 84 15.91 3.30 -11.04
N GLY A 85 15.71 4.57 -11.43
CA GLY A 85 15.15 4.95 -12.73
C GLY A 85 13.62 4.98 -12.78
N PHE A 86 12.92 4.84 -11.64
CA PHE A 86 11.47 4.98 -11.61
C PHE A 86 11.06 6.46 -11.52
N GLU A 87 10.04 6.81 -12.29
CA GLU A 87 9.30 8.05 -12.07
C GLU A 87 8.49 7.89 -10.77
N HIS A 88 8.79 8.71 -9.77
CA HIS A 88 8.24 8.57 -8.41
C HIS A 88 7.74 9.90 -7.87
N ASP A 89 6.44 9.94 -7.61
CA ASP A 89 5.76 11.04 -6.94
C ASP A 89 5.17 10.61 -5.61
N ARG A 90 4.90 11.62 -4.77
CA ARG A 90 4.46 11.42 -3.40
C ARG A 90 3.28 12.29 -3.05
N VAL A 91 2.43 11.78 -2.16
CA VAL A 91 1.34 12.54 -1.54
C VAL A 91 1.60 12.66 -0.05
N CYS A 92 1.58 13.89 0.44
CA CYS A 92 1.67 14.16 1.87
C CYS A 92 0.27 14.16 2.49
N HIS A 93 -0.12 13.05 3.12
CA HIS A 93 -1.43 12.91 3.79
C HIS A 93 -1.62 13.84 4.99
N LYS A 94 -0.57 14.53 5.45
CA LYS A 94 -0.70 15.54 6.50
C LYS A 94 -1.47 16.77 6.01
N TYR A 95 -1.33 17.11 4.73
CA TYR A 95 -1.85 18.35 4.16
C TYR A 95 -2.97 18.10 3.16
N GLU A 96 -2.86 17.05 2.33
CA GLU A 96 -3.79 16.81 1.24
C GLU A 96 -4.04 15.30 1.00
N PHE A 97 -5.30 14.93 0.75
CA PHE A 97 -5.68 13.56 0.35
C PHE A 97 -5.51 13.32 -1.17
N VAL A 98 -5.59 14.41 -1.94
CA VAL A 98 -5.33 14.47 -3.38
C VAL A 98 -4.51 15.73 -3.59
N ASN A 99 -3.34 15.60 -4.21
CA ASN A 99 -2.52 16.75 -4.55
C ASN A 99 -3.28 17.60 -5.58
N LYS A 100 -3.63 18.83 -5.21
CA LYS A 100 -4.52 19.67 -6.02
C LYS A 100 -3.87 20.18 -7.31
N LEU A 101 -2.54 20.19 -7.38
CA LEU A 101 -1.79 20.72 -8.52
C LEU A 101 -1.65 19.70 -9.64
N ASN A 102 -1.49 18.42 -9.31
CA ASN A 102 -1.19 17.36 -10.28
C ASN A 102 -2.12 16.13 -10.18
N GLY A 103 -3.11 16.14 -9.27
CA GLY A 103 -4.11 15.08 -9.13
C GLY A 103 -3.63 13.78 -8.48
N ILE A 104 -2.37 13.74 -8.02
CA ILE A 104 -1.74 12.56 -7.44
C ILE A 104 -2.45 12.18 -6.14
N ASN A 105 -2.78 10.90 -5.99
CA ASN A 105 -3.46 10.35 -4.82
C ASN A 105 -3.13 8.87 -4.62
N THR A 106 -3.45 8.34 -3.44
CA THR A 106 -3.29 6.93 -3.05
C THR A 106 -4.63 6.27 -2.72
N GLN A 107 -5.74 6.84 -3.20
CA GLN A 107 -7.09 6.42 -2.79
C GLN A 107 -7.43 5.00 -3.24
N ALA A 108 -6.95 4.57 -4.41
CA ALA A 108 -7.25 3.24 -4.93
C ALA A 108 -6.59 2.16 -4.07
N VAL A 109 -5.32 2.36 -3.68
CA VAL A 109 -4.62 1.43 -2.79
C VAL A 109 -5.18 1.46 -1.36
N GLU A 110 -5.56 2.62 -0.84
CA GLU A 110 -6.21 2.74 0.48
C GLU A 110 -7.57 2.04 0.53
N SER A 111 -8.39 2.22 -0.51
CA SER A 111 -9.69 1.54 -0.66
C SER A 111 -9.51 0.01 -0.70
N PHE A 112 -8.54 -0.46 -1.49
CA PHE A 112 -8.23 -1.90 -1.56
C PHE A 112 -7.74 -2.46 -0.23
N ASN A 113 -6.94 -1.70 0.52
CA ASN A 113 -6.49 -2.06 1.87
C ASN A 113 -7.67 -2.27 2.82
N ASN A 114 -8.70 -1.42 2.75
CA ASN A 114 -9.91 -1.59 3.53
C ASN A 114 -10.67 -2.88 3.13
N CYS A 115 -10.79 -3.17 1.82
CA CYS A 115 -11.41 -4.41 1.35
C CYS A 115 -10.69 -5.67 1.87
N ILE A 116 -9.35 -5.71 1.83
CA ILE A 116 -8.58 -6.85 2.34
C ILE A 116 -8.82 -7.04 3.85
N LYS A 117 -8.77 -5.95 4.62
CA LYS A 117 -8.99 -5.99 6.07
C LYS A 117 -10.38 -6.51 6.43
N ILE A 118 -11.42 -6.08 5.71
CA ILE A 118 -12.79 -6.56 5.92
C ILE A 118 -12.89 -8.06 5.63
N LYS A 119 -12.38 -8.53 4.48
CA LYS A 119 -12.42 -9.95 4.11
C LYS A 119 -11.70 -10.84 5.13
N LYS A 120 -10.52 -10.42 5.60
CA LYS A 120 -9.74 -11.18 6.60
C LYS A 120 -10.48 -11.22 7.95
N LYS A 121 -11.19 -10.15 8.34
CA LYS A 121 -12.02 -10.12 9.55
C LYS A 121 -13.21 -11.10 9.45
N ALA A 122 -13.89 -11.13 8.30
CA ALA A 122 -15.02 -12.03 8.07
C ALA A 122 -14.62 -13.51 8.17
N LYS A 123 -13.52 -13.90 7.51
CA LYS A 123 -12.99 -15.27 7.60
C LYS A 123 -12.63 -15.69 9.03
N ARG A 124 -12.07 -14.76 9.83
CA ARG A 124 -11.75 -15.03 11.24
C ARG A 124 -13.01 -15.23 12.08
N SER A 125 -14.07 -14.47 11.84
CA SER A 125 -15.33 -14.67 12.59
C SER A 125 -16.05 -15.96 12.24
N GLU A 126 -15.84 -16.48 11.03
CA GLU A 126 -16.36 -17.77 10.60
C GLU A 126 -15.58 -18.92 11.24
N ALA A 127 -14.24 -18.85 11.26
CA ALA A 127 -13.38 -19.88 11.86
C ALA A 127 -13.43 -19.97 13.41
N VAL A 128 -14.13 -19.05 14.08
CA VAL A 128 -14.30 -19.01 15.55
C VAL A 128 -15.72 -19.41 15.96
N ARG A 129 -16.61 -19.62 15.00
CA ARG A 129 -17.92 -20.26 15.23
C ARG A 129 -17.78 -21.76 15.08
#